data_AF-A0AAU9AKG2-F1
#
_entry.id   AF-A0AAU9AKG2-F1
#
_cell.length_a   1.000
_cell.length_b   1.000
_cell.length_c   1.000
_cell.angle_alpha   90.00
_cell.angle_beta   90.00
_cell.angle_gamma   90.00
#
_symmetry.space_group_name_H-M   'P 1'
#
loop_
_entity.id
_entity.type
_entity.pdbx_description
1 polymer ?
#
loop_
_entity_poly.entity_id
_entity_poly.type
_entity_poly.pdbx_seq_one_letter_code
_entity_poly.pdbx_strand_id
1 'polypeptide(L)'
;MKGQPAPPALVLVLSLDHCGQVTQVHVEHSTGVAAFDQSGIDAAKTWRLSPEIQDGKPVPSRVRVPIQFQDDSAAAAAAAAAAPSAAAAGGKGKLPSVEAMYAGWKRMQVPKAALNADGTLPGYLPDPQPMRGGFDEILRQLKSERRLESQEGGVDRYVSDDVFDISNWDVFERGFLFSPAIVRMRLVSDGEKAFWVTSSICAARAPDGDCAKLEEFLRVSAKPQTPKPPPPSPPPGLRDGKR
;
A
#
# COMPACT_ATOMS: atom_id res chain seq x y z
N MET A 1 -33.44 -3.47 -15.16
CA MET A 1 -32.06 -2.94 -15.08
C MET A 1 -31.13 -4.14 -15.18
N LYS A 2 -30.39 -4.28 -16.30
CA LYS A 2 -29.48 -5.42 -16.53
C LYS A 2 -28.21 -5.18 -15.73
N GLY A 3 -27.82 -6.14 -14.88
CA GLY A 3 -26.57 -6.10 -14.13
C GLY A 3 -25.37 -6.07 -15.08
N GLN A 4 -24.39 -5.23 -14.79
CA GLN A 4 -23.12 -5.21 -15.51
C GLN A 4 -22.47 -6.61 -15.40
N PRO A 5 -22.09 -7.26 -16.51
CA PRO A 5 -21.29 -8.49 -16.41
C PRO A 5 -19.92 -8.16 -15.81
N ALA A 6 -19.42 -9.03 -14.93
CA ALA A 6 -18.07 -8.92 -14.39
C ALA A 6 -17.03 -8.95 -15.53
N PRO A 7 -15.92 -8.20 -15.43
CA PRO A 7 -14.88 -8.19 -16.46
C PRO A 7 -14.28 -9.61 -16.64
N PRO A 8 -13.82 -9.97 -17.86
CA PRO A 8 -13.30 -11.31 -18.14
C PRO A 8 -12.10 -11.60 -17.25
N ALA A 9 -12.21 -12.65 -16.44
CA ALA A 9 -11.21 -13.01 -15.44
C ALA A 9 -10.79 -14.47 -15.61
N LEU A 10 -9.50 -14.73 -15.73
CA LEU A 10 -8.96 -16.09 -15.62
C LEU A 10 -9.07 -16.52 -14.15
N VAL A 11 -9.67 -17.67 -13.87
CA VAL A 11 -9.70 -18.21 -12.50
C VAL A 11 -8.84 -19.47 -12.45
N LEU A 12 -7.80 -19.43 -11.64
CA LEU A 12 -6.90 -20.56 -11.41
C LEU A 12 -7.17 -21.18 -10.04
N VAL A 13 -7.08 -22.51 -9.97
CA VAL A 13 -7.01 -23.28 -8.73
C VAL A 13 -5.61 -23.86 -8.65
N LEU A 14 -4.88 -23.46 -7.62
CA LEU A 14 -3.47 -23.80 -7.40
C LEU A 14 -3.36 -24.81 -6.26
N SER A 15 -2.60 -25.87 -6.45
CA SER A 15 -2.17 -26.76 -5.36
C SER A 15 -0.84 -26.28 -4.82
N LEU A 16 -0.76 -26.14 -3.49
CA LEU A 16 0.44 -25.71 -2.77
C LEU A 16 1.01 -26.86 -1.96
N ASP A 17 2.34 -26.94 -1.86
CA ASP A 17 3.00 -27.77 -0.84
C ASP A 17 3.06 -27.06 0.53
N HIS A 18 3.61 -27.74 1.54
CA HIS A 18 3.81 -27.18 2.90
C HIS A 18 4.77 -25.97 2.92
N CYS A 19 5.48 -25.71 1.83
CA CYS A 19 6.40 -24.59 1.65
C CYS A 19 5.72 -23.42 0.93
N GLY A 20 4.49 -23.58 0.45
CA GLY A 20 3.80 -22.59 -0.34
C GLY A 20 4.16 -22.59 -1.82
N GLN A 21 4.95 -23.55 -2.29
CA GLN A 21 5.29 -23.68 -3.70
C GLN A 21 4.07 -24.17 -4.48
N VAL A 22 3.78 -23.54 -5.61
CA VAL A 22 2.75 -24.04 -6.54
C VAL A 22 3.25 -25.33 -7.18
N THR A 23 2.55 -26.43 -6.92
CA THR A 23 2.86 -27.77 -7.46
C THR A 23 1.96 -28.15 -8.62
N GLN A 24 0.75 -27.58 -8.68
CA GLN A 24 -0.20 -27.80 -9.78
C GLN A 24 -1.00 -26.52 -10.05
N VAL A 25 -1.35 -26.32 -11.32
CA VAL A 25 -2.20 -25.22 -11.78
C VAL A 25 -3.36 -25.82 -12.56
N HIS A 26 -4.59 -25.49 -12.17
CA HIS A 26 -5.82 -25.87 -12.87
C HIS A 26 -6.58 -24.61 -13.30
N VAL A 27 -7.00 -24.53 -14.56
CA VAL A 27 -7.89 -23.46 -15.04
C VAL A 27 -9.32 -23.80 -14.69
N GLU A 28 -9.90 -23.10 -13.72
CA GLU A 28 -11.32 -23.24 -13.37
C GLU A 28 -12.21 -22.43 -14.32
N HIS A 29 -11.77 -21.23 -14.71
CA HIS A 29 -12.46 -20.39 -15.69
C HIS A 29 -11.46 -19.77 -16.66
N SER A 30 -11.67 -19.97 -17.97
CA SER A 30 -10.85 -19.41 -19.05
C SER A 30 -11.35 -18.02 -19.45
N THR A 31 -10.44 -17.14 -19.87
CA THR A 31 -10.80 -15.84 -20.45
C THR A 31 -11.42 -15.95 -21.85
N GLY A 32 -11.29 -17.12 -22.51
CA GLY A 32 -11.61 -17.32 -23.92
C GLY A 32 -10.49 -16.91 -24.88
N VAL A 33 -9.37 -16.36 -24.37
CA VAL A 33 -8.19 -15.97 -25.16
C VAL A 33 -6.98 -16.79 -24.72
N ALA A 34 -6.55 -17.74 -25.56
CA ALA A 34 -5.51 -18.71 -25.21
C ALA A 34 -4.18 -18.07 -24.76
N ALA A 35 -3.79 -16.93 -25.36
CA ALA A 35 -2.56 -16.23 -24.99
C ALA A 35 -2.61 -15.67 -23.56
N PHE A 36 -3.76 -15.13 -23.14
CA PHE A 36 -3.95 -14.61 -21.79
C PHE A 36 -4.02 -15.73 -20.76
N ASP A 37 -4.76 -16.79 -21.06
CA ASP A 37 -4.81 -17.97 -20.19
C ASP A 37 -3.40 -18.56 -19.98
N GLN A 38 -2.63 -18.71 -21.06
CA GLN A 38 -1.28 -19.24 -21.00
C GLN A 38 -0.35 -18.33 -20.19
N SER A 39 -0.42 -17.02 -20.38
CA SER A 39 0.38 -16.06 -19.60
C SER A 39 0.09 -16.12 -18.10
N GLY A 40 -1.18 -16.27 -17.72
CA GLY A 40 -1.59 -16.42 -16.32
C GLY A 40 -1.14 -17.74 -15.71
N ILE A 41 -1.23 -18.84 -16.48
CA ILE A 41 -0.72 -20.16 -16.05
C ILE A 41 0.79 -20.11 -15.84
N ASP A 42 1.54 -19.50 -16.77
CA ASP A 42 2.99 -19.46 -16.69
C ASP A 42 3.47 -18.55 -15.55
N ALA A 43 2.79 -17.43 -15.31
CA ALA A 43 3.02 -16.62 -14.12
C ALA A 43 2.78 -17.43 -12.84
N ALA A 44 1.63 -18.13 -12.74
CA ALA A 44 1.24 -18.88 -11.55
C ALA A 44 2.22 -20.00 -11.18
N LYS A 45 2.87 -20.64 -12.16
CA LYS A 45 3.90 -21.68 -11.91
C LYS A 45 5.12 -21.13 -11.15
N THR A 46 5.40 -19.83 -11.25
CA THR A 46 6.54 -19.19 -10.58
C THR A 46 6.20 -18.70 -9.17
N TRP A 47 4.91 -18.67 -8.82
CA TRP A 47 4.48 -18.10 -7.57
C TRP A 47 4.79 -19.00 -6.38
N ARG A 48 4.98 -18.32 -5.24
CA ARG A 48 5.02 -18.93 -3.93
C ARG A 48 4.00 -18.22 -3.06
N LEU A 49 3.02 -18.95 -2.58
CA LEU A 49 1.90 -18.43 -1.80
C LEU A 49 2.01 -18.90 -0.35
N SER A 50 1.20 -18.34 0.55
CA SER A 50 1.13 -18.88 1.91
C SER A 50 0.27 -20.15 1.90
N PRO A 51 0.79 -21.30 2.35
CA PRO A 51 -0.02 -22.50 2.50
C PRO A 51 -1.02 -22.33 3.65
N GLU A 52 -1.99 -23.23 3.73
CA GLU A 52 -2.93 -23.25 4.85
C GLU A 52 -2.20 -23.65 6.13
N ILE A 53 -2.56 -23.04 7.26
CA ILE A 53 -1.99 -23.38 8.56
C ILE A 53 -3.03 -24.17 9.35
N GLN A 54 -2.70 -25.43 9.68
CA GLN A 54 -3.50 -26.28 10.55
C GLN A 54 -2.67 -26.64 11.78
N ASP A 55 -3.21 -26.42 12.98
CA ASP A 55 -2.53 -26.63 14.27
C ASP A 55 -1.13 -25.98 14.35
N GLY A 56 -1.01 -24.78 13.79
CA GLY A 56 0.24 -24.01 13.76
C GLY A 56 1.30 -24.52 12.79
N LYS A 57 0.97 -25.49 11.92
CA LYS A 57 1.88 -26.06 10.91
C LYS A 57 1.35 -25.79 9.51
N PRO A 58 2.21 -25.43 8.55
CA PRO A 58 1.81 -25.30 7.16
C PRO A 58 1.51 -26.69 6.58
N VAL A 59 0.35 -26.82 5.94
CA VAL A 59 -0.09 -28.05 5.28
C VAL A 59 -0.32 -27.80 3.79
N PRO A 60 -0.15 -28.82 2.93
CA PRO A 60 -0.53 -28.71 1.53
C PRO A 60 -1.99 -28.24 1.39
N SER A 61 -2.22 -27.24 0.55
CA SER A 61 -3.53 -26.58 0.45
C SER A 61 -3.88 -26.20 -0.99
N ARG A 62 -5.12 -25.79 -1.21
CA ARG A 62 -5.59 -25.29 -2.52
C ARG A 62 -6.07 -23.86 -2.43
N VAL A 63 -5.63 -23.03 -3.36
CA VAL A 63 -5.98 -21.59 -3.42
C VAL A 63 -6.64 -21.28 -4.75
N ARG A 64 -7.74 -20.51 -4.70
CA ARG A 64 -8.46 -20.04 -5.88
C ARG A 64 -8.10 -18.58 -6.16
N VAL A 65 -7.49 -18.32 -7.31
CA VAL A 65 -6.94 -17.00 -7.67
C VAL A 65 -7.65 -16.46 -8.92
N PRO A 66 -8.44 -15.38 -8.80
CA PRO A 66 -8.94 -14.65 -9.95
C PRO A 66 -7.84 -13.70 -10.47
N ILE A 67 -7.56 -13.76 -11.77
CA ILE A 67 -6.62 -12.91 -12.50
C ILE A 67 -7.43 -12.06 -13.49
N GLN A 68 -7.35 -10.75 -13.33
CA GLN A 68 -7.96 -9.78 -14.25
C GLN A 68 -6.88 -9.17 -15.13
N PHE A 69 -7.11 -9.17 -16.44
CA PHE A 69 -6.26 -8.49 -17.40
C PHE A 69 -6.79 -7.08 -17.63
N GLN A 70 -5.92 -6.08 -17.52
CA GLN A 70 -6.25 -4.67 -17.73
C GLN A 70 -5.21 -4.06 -18.66
N ASP A 71 -5.64 -3.18 -19.54
CA ASP A 71 -4.71 -2.33 -20.31
C ASP A 71 -4.02 -1.35 -19.34
N ASP A 72 -2.78 -0.95 -19.62
CA ASP A 72 -1.93 -0.13 -18.73
C ASP A 72 -2.60 1.17 -18.25
N SER A 73 -3.54 1.71 -19.04
CA SER A 73 -4.37 2.88 -18.69
C SER A 73 -5.41 2.60 -17.59
N ALA A 74 -5.97 1.38 -17.56
CA ALA A 74 -6.90 0.94 -16.51
C ALA A 74 -6.18 0.42 -15.25
N ALA A 75 -4.98 -0.17 -15.41
CA ALA A 75 -4.13 -0.59 -14.30
C ALA A 75 -3.72 0.59 -13.39
N ALA A 76 -3.49 1.77 -13.95
CA ALA A 76 -3.22 3.00 -13.19
C ALA A 76 -4.41 3.46 -12.33
N ALA A 77 -5.65 3.26 -12.81
CA ALA A 77 -6.86 3.62 -12.06
C ALA A 77 -7.25 2.58 -11.00
N ALA A 78 -6.98 1.30 -11.24
CA ALA A 78 -7.28 0.21 -10.31
C ALA A 78 -6.20 0.03 -9.22
N ALA A 79 -4.92 0.29 -9.53
CA ALA A 79 -3.82 0.26 -8.55
C ALA A 79 -3.98 1.31 -7.44
N ALA A 80 -4.66 2.43 -7.72
CA ALA A 80 -5.01 3.43 -6.71
C ALA A 80 -6.14 2.98 -5.76
N ALA A 81 -6.94 1.97 -6.15
CA ALA A 81 -8.20 1.64 -5.47
C ALA A 81 -8.23 0.26 -4.79
N ALA A 82 -7.38 -0.72 -5.15
CA ALA A 82 -7.51 -2.09 -4.65
C ALA A 82 -6.16 -2.82 -4.45
N ALA A 83 -5.49 -2.61 -3.31
CA ALA A 83 -4.87 -3.63 -2.46
C ALA A 83 -3.81 -3.03 -1.51
N PRO A 84 -3.66 -3.59 -0.28
CA PRO A 84 -2.38 -3.57 0.40
C PRO A 84 -1.46 -4.60 -0.29
N SER A 85 -0.46 -4.14 -1.03
CA SER A 85 0.51 -5.03 -1.67
C SER A 85 1.55 -5.49 -0.66
N ALA A 86 1.36 -6.70 -0.13
CA ALA A 86 2.44 -7.50 0.42
C ALA A 86 3.18 -8.20 -0.74
N ALA A 87 3.78 -7.43 -1.65
CA ALA A 87 4.65 -7.95 -2.71
C ALA A 87 5.49 -6.82 -3.33
N ALA A 88 6.44 -6.28 -2.58
CA ALA A 88 7.59 -5.56 -3.13
C ALA A 88 8.73 -5.49 -2.08
N ALA A 89 9.26 -6.65 -1.68
CA ALA A 89 10.63 -6.69 -1.17
C ALA A 89 11.59 -6.50 -2.36
N GLY A 90 11.66 -5.27 -2.87
CA GLY A 90 12.62 -4.84 -3.88
C GLY A 90 14.00 -4.73 -3.26
N GLY A 91 14.65 -5.86 -3.00
CA GLY A 91 16.02 -5.90 -2.51
C GLY A 91 16.54 -7.33 -2.54
N LYS A 92 17.65 -7.56 -3.23
CA LYS A 92 18.41 -8.81 -3.06
C LYS A 92 18.78 -8.94 -1.57
N GLY A 93 18.22 -9.92 -0.86
CA GLY A 93 18.82 -10.48 0.35
C GLY A 93 18.04 -10.27 1.66
N LYS A 94 17.65 -11.41 2.26
CA LYS A 94 17.22 -11.63 3.66
C LYS A 94 15.89 -10.96 4.07
N LEU A 95 14.97 -11.78 4.59
CA LEU A 95 13.80 -11.28 5.33
C LEU A 95 14.28 -10.34 6.46
N PRO A 96 13.57 -9.22 6.72
CA PRO A 96 13.86 -8.39 7.88
C PRO A 96 13.86 -9.25 9.15
N SER A 97 14.70 -8.89 10.12
CA SER A 97 14.66 -9.56 11.42
C SER A 97 13.26 -9.43 12.00
N VAL A 98 12.84 -10.41 12.82
CA VAL A 98 11.54 -10.34 13.50
C VAL A 98 11.42 -9.05 14.30
N GLU A 99 12.50 -8.58 14.91
CA GLU A 99 12.57 -7.28 15.59
C GLU A 99 12.32 -6.10 14.64
N ALA A 100 12.93 -6.08 13.45
CA ALA A 100 12.66 -5.05 12.44
C ALA A 100 11.21 -5.11 11.92
N MET A 101 10.65 -6.31 11.76
CA MET A 101 9.23 -6.49 11.42
C MET A 101 8.32 -5.95 12.51
N TYR A 102 8.58 -6.26 13.78
CA TYR A 102 7.82 -5.72 14.92
C TYR A 102 7.96 -4.21 15.04
N ALA A 103 9.16 -3.66 14.83
CA ALA A 103 9.40 -2.22 14.87
C ALA A 103 8.66 -1.50 13.73
N GLY A 104 8.68 -2.05 12.52
CA GLY A 104 7.87 -1.60 11.40
C GLY A 104 6.38 -1.64 11.72
N TRP A 105 5.87 -2.81 12.13
CA TRP A 105 4.48 -3.00 12.49
C TRP A 105 4.01 -2.02 13.57
N LYS A 106 4.81 -1.81 14.62
CA LYS A 106 4.53 -0.86 15.70
C LYS A 106 4.47 0.59 15.21
N ARG A 107 5.32 0.98 14.25
CA ARG A 107 5.29 2.33 13.64
C ARG A 107 4.02 2.58 12.82
N MET A 108 3.35 1.54 12.34
CA MET A 108 2.06 1.69 11.66
C MET A 108 0.89 1.81 12.63
N GLN A 109 1.05 1.46 13.91
CA GLN A 109 -0.07 1.49 14.86
C GLN A 109 -0.37 2.92 15.31
N VAL A 110 -1.63 3.33 15.17
CA VAL A 110 -2.16 4.64 15.58
C VAL A 110 -3.40 4.47 16.47
N PRO A 111 -3.83 5.53 17.20
CA PRO A 111 -5.09 5.50 17.92
C PRO A 111 -6.29 5.21 17.01
N LYS A 112 -7.38 4.70 17.60
CA LYS A 112 -8.63 4.41 16.86
C LYS A 112 -9.15 5.63 16.12
N ALA A 113 -9.40 5.46 14.83
CA ALA A 113 -10.04 6.47 14.01
C ALA A 113 -11.56 6.26 13.97
N ALA A 114 -12.31 7.34 14.19
CA ALA A 114 -13.76 7.35 14.12
C ALA A 114 -14.23 7.27 12.66
N LEU A 115 -15.29 6.49 12.43
CA LEU A 115 -15.97 6.43 11.14
C LEU A 115 -16.99 7.56 11.02
N ASN A 116 -17.22 7.99 9.79
CA ASN A 116 -18.38 8.76 9.39
C ASN A 116 -19.66 7.92 9.54
N ALA A 117 -20.82 8.57 9.52
CA ALA A 117 -22.12 7.89 9.64
C ALA A 117 -22.39 6.86 8.52
N ASP A 118 -21.75 7.03 7.35
CA ASP A 118 -21.84 6.12 6.21
C ASP A 118 -20.83 4.95 6.26
N GLY A 119 -20.06 4.84 7.34
CA GLY A 119 -19.04 3.80 7.52
C GLY A 119 -17.70 4.09 6.84
N THR A 120 -17.55 5.23 6.17
CA THR A 120 -16.25 5.69 5.63
C THR A 120 -15.38 6.34 6.72
N LEU A 121 -14.11 6.58 6.42
CA LEU A 121 -13.23 7.42 7.23
C LEU A 121 -13.16 8.85 6.66
N PRO A 122 -12.90 9.87 7.50
CA PRO A 122 -12.57 11.20 7.01
C PRO A 122 -11.43 11.14 5.98
N GLY A 123 -11.55 11.94 4.92
CA GLY A 123 -10.51 11.98 3.90
C GLY A 123 -9.18 12.49 4.44
N TYR A 124 -9.25 13.52 5.29
CA TYR A 124 -8.10 14.06 5.99
C TYR A 124 -8.10 13.56 7.43
N LEU A 125 -7.09 12.78 7.78
CA LEU A 125 -6.79 12.36 9.15
C LEU A 125 -5.36 12.81 9.47
N PRO A 126 -5.13 13.60 10.52
CA PRO A 126 -3.79 14.04 10.86
C PRO A 126 -2.93 12.85 11.31
N ASP A 127 -1.72 12.76 10.77
CA ASP A 127 -0.75 11.77 11.22
C ASP A 127 -0.25 12.13 12.62
N PRO A 128 -0.43 11.26 13.64
CA PRO A 128 0.08 11.52 14.99
C PRO A 128 1.61 11.54 15.03
N GLN A 129 2.30 11.05 14.00
CA GLN A 129 3.74 11.14 13.87
C GLN A 129 4.12 12.40 13.07
N PRO A 130 4.69 13.46 13.69
CA PRO A 130 5.15 14.62 12.93
C PRO A 130 6.32 14.26 12.01
N MET A 131 6.45 14.98 10.90
CA MET A 131 7.67 14.97 10.10
C MET A 131 8.80 15.65 10.87
N ARG A 132 9.97 15.03 10.88
CA ARG A 132 11.17 15.56 11.55
C ARG A 132 12.07 16.21 10.51
N GLY A 133 12.66 17.34 10.87
CA GLY A 133 13.53 18.12 9.97
C GLY A 133 12.79 19.24 9.24
N GLY A 134 13.55 20.08 8.55
CA GLY A 134 13.00 21.15 7.70
C GLY A 134 12.72 20.70 6.28
N PHE A 135 12.07 21.55 5.48
CA PHE A 135 11.77 21.27 4.07
C PHE A 135 13.00 20.80 3.28
N ASP A 136 14.12 21.55 3.33
CA ASP A 136 15.32 21.23 2.56
C ASP A 136 15.98 19.91 2.98
N GLU A 137 15.92 19.59 4.27
CA GLU A 137 16.48 18.35 4.82
C GLU A 137 15.69 17.14 4.33
N ILE A 138 14.36 17.20 4.45
CA ILE A 138 13.48 16.14 3.99
C ILE A 138 13.56 16.01 2.47
N LEU A 139 13.58 17.11 1.72
CA LEU A 139 13.69 17.07 0.26
C LEU A 139 14.97 16.36 -0.19
N ARG A 140 16.11 16.66 0.46
CA ARG A 140 17.37 15.97 0.19
C ARG A 140 17.25 14.47 0.47
N GLN A 141 16.66 14.09 1.60
CA GLN A 141 16.45 12.69 1.97
C GLN A 141 15.55 11.96 0.95
N LEU A 142 14.44 12.57 0.54
CA LEU A 142 13.53 11.98 -0.45
C LEU A 142 14.25 11.73 -1.79
N LYS A 143 15.01 12.73 -2.26
CA LYS A 143 15.79 12.62 -3.51
C LYS A 143 16.90 11.56 -3.43
N SER A 144 17.42 11.25 -2.25
CA SER A 144 18.48 10.23 -2.09
C SER A 144 17.97 8.83 -1.78
N GLU A 145 16.86 8.69 -1.07
CA GLU A 145 16.43 7.41 -0.48
C GLU A 145 15.14 6.84 -1.07
N ARG A 146 14.31 7.67 -1.72
CA ARG A 146 12.98 7.27 -2.16
C ARG A 146 12.87 7.21 -3.68
N ARG A 147 11.91 6.39 -4.14
CA ARG A 147 11.59 6.28 -5.56
C ARG A 147 10.68 7.43 -5.95
N LEU A 148 11.13 8.26 -6.89
CA LEU A 148 10.26 9.21 -7.59
C LEU A 148 9.29 8.41 -8.47
N GLU A 149 8.00 8.61 -8.26
CA GLU A 149 6.94 7.89 -8.97
C GLU A 149 6.29 8.73 -10.06
N SER A 150 6.00 10.01 -9.78
CA SER A 150 5.43 10.92 -10.78
C SER A 150 5.84 12.36 -10.59
N GLN A 151 5.73 13.14 -11.66
CA GLN A 151 5.95 14.58 -11.69
C GLN A 151 4.83 15.23 -12.50
N GLU A 152 3.76 15.65 -11.84
CA GLU A 152 2.54 16.12 -12.51
C GLU A 152 2.01 17.37 -11.82
N GLY A 153 1.58 18.36 -12.60
CA GLY A 153 0.92 19.56 -12.06
C GLY A 153 1.75 20.37 -11.07
N GLY A 154 3.08 20.31 -11.14
CA GLY A 154 3.98 20.96 -10.19
C GLY A 154 4.18 20.22 -8.87
N VAL A 155 3.79 18.93 -8.82
CA VAL A 155 3.97 18.05 -7.67
C VAL A 155 4.89 16.89 -8.04
N ASP A 156 5.99 16.75 -7.30
CA ASP A 156 6.84 15.57 -7.36
C ASP A 156 6.35 14.57 -6.30
N ARG A 157 5.96 13.36 -6.71
CA ARG A 157 5.53 12.30 -5.80
C ARG A 157 6.62 11.25 -5.62
N TYR A 158 7.08 11.10 -4.39
CA TYR A 158 7.98 10.03 -3.98
C TYR A 158 7.20 8.97 -3.20
N VAL A 159 7.59 7.71 -3.35
CA VAL A 159 6.95 6.59 -2.66
C VAL A 159 7.93 5.69 -1.92
N SER A 160 7.41 5.04 -0.90
CA SER A 160 8.00 3.89 -0.23
C SER A 160 6.97 2.78 -0.20
N ASP A 161 7.38 1.57 -0.60
CA ASP A 161 6.57 0.36 -0.69
C ASP A 161 7.15 -0.79 0.15
N ASP A 162 7.93 -0.46 1.18
CA ASP A 162 8.34 -1.41 2.23
C ASP A 162 7.09 -1.91 2.97
N VAL A 163 7.08 -3.22 3.29
CA VAL A 163 5.99 -3.93 3.99
C VAL A 163 5.45 -3.17 5.21
N PHE A 164 6.28 -2.40 5.90
CA PHE A 164 5.88 -1.62 7.06
C PHE A 164 6.14 -0.10 6.95
N ASP A 165 6.46 0.39 5.76
CA ASP A 165 6.63 1.81 5.46
C ASP A 165 6.02 2.14 4.09
N ILE A 166 4.71 1.91 3.96
CA ILE A 166 3.94 2.32 2.79
C ILE A 166 3.62 3.81 2.95
N SER A 167 4.30 4.65 2.16
CA SER A 167 4.13 6.11 2.24
C SER A 167 4.26 6.80 0.90
N ASN A 168 3.46 7.85 0.73
CA ASN A 168 3.52 8.77 -0.40
C ASN A 168 4.00 10.13 0.13
N TRP A 169 4.81 10.81 -0.66
CA TRP A 169 5.39 12.10 -0.32
C TRP A 169 5.21 13.04 -1.50
N ASP A 170 4.32 14.01 -1.34
CA ASP A 170 4.05 15.03 -2.34
C ASP A 170 4.88 16.26 -2.01
N VAL A 171 5.77 16.63 -2.93
CA VAL A 171 6.63 17.80 -2.83
C VAL A 171 6.11 18.88 -3.76
N PHE A 172 5.75 20.02 -3.17
CA PHE A 172 5.27 21.21 -3.84
C PHE A 172 6.36 22.27 -3.86
N GLU A 173 7.37 22.13 -4.71
CA GLU A 173 8.50 23.08 -4.73
C GLU A 173 8.06 24.50 -5.15
N ARG A 174 7.14 24.62 -6.12
CA ARG A 174 6.62 25.89 -6.67
C ARG A 174 5.19 25.71 -7.22
N GLY A 175 4.53 26.82 -7.56
CA GLY A 175 3.28 26.84 -8.34
C GLY A 175 2.00 26.82 -7.49
N PHE A 176 2.13 26.67 -6.17
CA PHE A 176 1.01 26.71 -5.24
C PHE A 176 1.18 27.88 -4.26
N LEU A 177 0.06 28.41 -3.77
CA LEU A 177 0.04 29.52 -2.80
C LEU A 177 0.68 29.16 -1.45
N PHE A 178 1.03 27.89 -1.23
CA PHE A 178 1.69 27.40 -0.02
C PHE A 178 3.07 26.78 -0.31
N SER A 179 3.57 26.91 -1.54
CA SER A 179 4.92 26.43 -1.88
C SER A 179 6.00 27.29 -1.19
N PRO A 180 7.14 26.69 -0.78
CA PRO A 180 7.44 25.27 -0.79
C PRO A 180 6.76 24.50 0.35
N ALA A 181 6.25 23.29 0.06
CA ALA A 181 5.67 22.39 1.06
C ALA A 181 5.94 20.92 0.75
N ILE A 182 5.99 20.09 1.79
CA ILE A 182 6.02 18.62 1.69
C ILE A 182 4.83 18.08 2.46
N VAL A 183 4.12 17.15 1.83
CA VAL A 183 3.00 16.42 2.43
C VAL A 183 3.35 14.94 2.42
N ARG A 184 3.24 14.29 3.57
CA ARG A 184 3.45 12.85 3.71
C ARG A 184 2.14 12.17 4.05
N MET A 185 1.80 11.17 3.27
CA MET A 185 0.69 10.26 3.53
C MET A 185 1.26 8.90 3.91
N ARG A 186 0.83 8.34 5.04
CA ARG A 186 1.25 7.01 5.51
C ARG A 186 0.06 6.09 5.63
N LEU A 187 0.21 4.86 5.14
CA LEU A 187 -0.75 3.82 5.44
C LEU A 187 -0.48 3.32 6.87
N VAL A 188 -1.48 3.45 7.74
CA VAL A 188 -1.41 3.10 9.16
C VAL A 188 -2.57 2.18 9.52
N SER A 189 -2.57 1.66 10.74
CA SER A 189 -3.67 0.85 11.27
C SER A 189 -3.96 1.18 12.73
N ASP A 190 -5.23 1.05 13.10
CA ASP A 190 -5.67 1.12 14.50
C ASP A 190 -5.95 -0.27 15.11
N GLY A 191 -5.51 -1.33 14.44
CA GLY A 191 -5.72 -2.72 14.82
C GLY A 191 -7.01 -3.34 14.27
N GLU A 192 -8.00 -2.53 13.90
CA GLU A 192 -9.26 -3.01 13.30
C GLU A 192 -9.30 -2.76 11.80
N LYS A 193 -8.69 -1.66 11.34
CA LYS A 193 -8.67 -1.22 9.95
C LYS A 193 -7.34 -0.55 9.62
N ALA A 194 -7.05 -0.45 8.33
CA ALA A 194 -5.97 0.34 7.78
C ALA A 194 -6.51 1.54 6.99
N PHE A 195 -5.79 2.65 7.05
CA PHE A 195 -6.19 3.92 6.45
C PHE A 195 -4.99 4.86 6.28
N TRP A 196 -5.16 5.90 5.46
CA TRP A 196 -4.14 6.92 5.26
C TRP A 196 -4.26 8.03 6.30
N VAL A 197 -3.12 8.44 6.84
CA VAL A 197 -2.96 9.65 7.64
C VAL A 197 -1.99 10.60 6.97
N THR A 198 -2.17 11.90 7.21
CA THR A 198 -1.46 12.97 6.52
C THR A 198 -0.70 13.85 7.50
N SER A 199 0.60 14.06 7.23
CA SER A 199 1.45 15.05 7.89
C SER A 199 1.94 16.06 6.86
N SER A 200 2.24 17.30 7.26
CA SER A 200 2.76 18.30 6.34
C SER A 200 3.80 19.21 6.98
N ILE A 201 4.72 19.73 6.15
CA ILE A 201 5.63 20.82 6.49
C ILE A 201 5.49 21.87 5.40
N CYS A 202 5.29 23.11 5.84
CA CYS A 202 5.27 24.27 4.96
C CYS A 202 6.48 25.15 5.28
N ALA A 203 7.20 25.56 4.23
CA ALA A 203 8.31 26.49 4.30
C ALA A 203 8.05 27.75 3.45
N ALA A 204 6.80 27.97 3.03
CA ALA A 204 6.37 29.20 2.38
C ALA A 204 6.66 30.43 3.25
N ARG A 205 7.04 31.51 2.60
CA ARG A 205 7.28 32.81 3.23
C ARG A 205 6.48 33.87 2.50
N ALA A 206 5.89 34.78 3.26
CA ALA A 206 5.25 35.96 2.68
C ALA A 206 6.29 36.83 1.93
N PRO A 207 5.91 37.47 0.81
CA PRO A 207 4.56 37.51 0.23
C PRO A 207 4.23 36.34 -0.71
N ASP A 208 5.21 35.49 -1.03
CA ASP A 208 5.12 34.52 -2.13
C ASP A 208 4.35 33.23 -1.76
N GLY A 209 4.00 33.06 -0.49
CA GLY A 209 3.11 31.99 -0.06
C GLY A 209 2.61 32.10 1.38
N ASP A 210 1.62 31.28 1.70
CA ASP A 210 0.84 31.27 2.94
C ASP A 210 0.61 29.83 3.43
N CYS A 211 1.25 29.48 4.54
CA CYS A 211 1.14 28.13 5.11
C CYS A 211 -0.26 27.80 5.63
N ALA A 212 -1.11 28.79 5.92
CA ALA A 212 -2.51 28.53 6.28
C ALA A 212 -3.30 27.93 5.10
N LYS A 213 -2.89 28.21 3.86
CA LYS A 213 -3.53 27.66 2.65
C LYS A 213 -3.23 26.18 2.45
N LEU A 214 -2.11 25.66 2.98
CA LEU A 214 -1.78 24.24 2.87
C LEU A 214 -2.79 23.38 3.62
N GLU A 215 -3.05 23.70 4.88
CA GLU A 215 -3.96 22.88 5.70
C GLU A 215 -5.38 22.87 5.13
N GLU A 216 -5.86 24.03 4.67
CA GLU A 216 -7.14 24.12 4.00
C GLU A 216 -7.16 23.28 2.72
N PHE A 217 -6.14 23.40 1.87
CA PHE A 217 -5.99 22.59 0.67
C PHE A 217 -6.04 21.08 0.97
N LEU A 218 -5.35 20.62 2.01
CA LEU A 218 -5.33 19.22 2.42
C LEU A 218 -6.69 18.71 2.90
N ARG A 219 -7.47 19.55 3.59
CA ARG A 219 -8.80 19.18 4.08
C ARG A 219 -9.83 19.13 2.97
N VAL A 220 -9.82 20.10 2.05
CA VAL A 220 -10.83 20.21 0.99
C VAL A 220 -10.58 19.26 -0.18
N SER A 221 -9.32 18.91 -0.46
CA SER A 221 -8.96 17.99 -1.54
C SER A 221 -9.09 16.51 -1.14
N ALA A 222 -9.13 16.24 0.17
CA ALA A 222 -9.21 14.92 0.73
C ALA A 222 -10.60 14.28 0.53
N LYS A 223 -10.65 13.19 -0.24
CA LYS A 223 -11.87 12.38 -0.40
C LYS A 223 -12.03 11.40 0.78
N PRO A 224 -13.25 11.14 1.25
CA PRO A 224 -13.52 10.10 2.24
C PRO A 224 -12.84 8.78 1.86
N GLN A 225 -12.31 8.07 2.85
CA GLN A 225 -11.56 6.83 2.63
C GLN A 225 -12.42 5.62 2.94
N THR A 226 -12.30 4.59 2.11
CA THR A 226 -12.82 3.26 2.44
C THR A 226 -11.85 2.56 3.40
N PRO A 227 -12.30 2.11 4.58
CA PRO A 227 -11.48 1.31 5.48
C PRO A 227 -10.87 0.10 4.77
N LYS A 228 -9.57 -0.11 4.90
CA LYS A 228 -8.87 -1.28 4.37
C LYS A 228 -8.72 -2.33 5.48
N PRO A 229 -8.57 -3.62 5.14
CA PRO A 229 -8.17 -4.63 6.11
C PRO A 229 -6.86 -4.23 6.81
N PRO A 230 -6.73 -4.46 8.13
CA PRO A 230 -5.49 -4.17 8.83
C PRO A 230 -4.36 -5.09 8.33
N PRO A 231 -3.10 -4.63 8.35
CA PRO A 231 -1.97 -5.49 8.03
C PRO A 231 -1.89 -6.64 9.05
N PRO A 232 -1.48 -7.85 8.63
CA PRO A 232 -1.39 -8.99 9.54
C PRO A 232 -0.44 -8.66 10.69
N SER A 233 -0.84 -9.07 11.90
CA SER A 233 0.05 -8.95 13.05
C SER A 233 1.26 -9.88 12.88
N PRO A 234 2.48 -9.43 13.26
CA PRO A 234 3.65 -10.29 13.23
C PRO A 234 3.47 -11.49 14.17
N PRO A 235 3.97 -12.68 13.78
CA PRO A 235 3.68 -13.95 14.45
C PRO A 235 4.11 -13.92 15.93
N PRO A 236 3.25 -14.33 16.87
CA PRO A 236 3.59 -14.37 18.29
C PRO A 236 4.69 -15.41 18.55
N GLY A 237 5.85 -15.01 19.11
CA GLY A 237 6.88 -15.97 19.49
C GLY A 237 8.35 -15.54 19.50
N LEU A 238 8.70 -14.26 19.36
CA LEU A 238 10.09 -13.80 19.54
C LEU A 238 10.19 -12.64 20.55
N ARG A 239 9.29 -12.64 21.54
CA ARG A 239 9.23 -11.60 22.58
C ARG A 239 10.30 -11.74 23.65
N ASP A 240 10.92 -12.91 23.78
CA ASP A 240 11.95 -13.15 24.78
C ASP A 240 13.08 -13.94 24.11
N GLY A 241 14.28 -13.35 24.07
CA GLY A 241 15.48 -13.99 23.53
C GLY A 241 15.93 -15.19 24.37
N LYS A 242 15.16 -16.27 24.40
CA LYS A 242 15.61 -17.58 24.85
C LYS A 242 15.78 -18.49 23.65
N ARG A 243 17.06 -18.80 23.47
CA ARG A 243 17.66 -19.71 22.50
C ARG A 243 17.18 -21.14 22.72
#